data_AF-A0A2P9FFD1-F1
#
_entry.id   AF-A0A2P9FFD1-F1
#
_cell.length_a   1.000
_cell.length_b   1.000
_cell.length_c   1.000
_cell.angle_alpha   90.00
_cell.angle_beta   90.00
_cell.angle_gamma   90.00
#
_symmetry.space_group_name_H-M   'P 1'
#
loop_
_entity.id
_entity.type
_entity.pdbx_description
1 polymer ?
#
loop_
_entity_poly.entity_id
_entity_poly.type
_entity_poly.pdbx_seq_one_letter_code
_entity_poly.pdbx_strand_id
1 'polypeptide(L)'
;MAADQSDGSGAEFVEALVRLRADAPSGGLAGWAGEHGLDVTPMAAGALLTGSADRFTEAFGEPPGDRAEPRSLPVPAALEGTARSVTVLPLPALGADTPFPDADPPFPD
;
A
#
# COMPACT_ATOMS: atom_id res chain seq x y z
N MET A 1 -29.04 -22.08 16.58
CA MET A 1 -28.85 -21.08 15.51
C MET A 1 -27.46 -20.54 15.69
N ALA A 2 -26.57 -20.83 14.74
CA ALA A 2 -25.24 -20.23 14.69
C ALA A 2 -25.32 -19.02 13.77
N ALA A 3 -25.04 -17.84 14.30
CA ALA A 3 -24.80 -16.62 13.53
C ALA A 3 -23.51 -16.02 14.08
N ASP A 4 -22.43 -16.41 13.42
CA ASP A 4 -21.26 -15.62 13.07
C ASP A 4 -21.08 -14.31 13.87
N GLN A 5 -20.42 -14.40 15.02
CA GLN A 5 -19.74 -13.26 15.60
C GLN A 5 -18.36 -13.20 14.97
N SER A 6 -18.27 -12.67 13.75
CA SER A 6 -17.02 -12.14 13.22
C SER A 6 -16.64 -10.90 14.04
N ASP A 7 -16.09 -11.15 15.22
CA ASP A 7 -15.45 -10.18 16.10
C ASP A 7 -14.06 -9.82 15.53
N GLY A 8 -14.06 -9.42 14.26
CA GLY A 8 -12.88 -8.90 13.59
C GLY A 8 -12.70 -7.48 14.04
N SER A 9 -11.93 -7.25 15.11
CA SER A 9 -11.32 -5.95 15.38
C SER A 9 -10.62 -5.52 14.09
N GLY A 10 -11.30 -4.68 13.30
CA GLY A 10 -10.92 -4.31 11.95
C GLY A 10 -9.68 -3.45 11.99
N ALA A 11 -8.52 -4.07 12.16
CA ALA A 11 -7.25 -3.40 12.09
C ALA A 11 -7.18 -2.72 10.72
N GLU A 12 -7.00 -1.40 10.71
CA GLU A 12 -6.97 -0.62 9.48
C GLU A 12 -5.85 -1.15 8.57
N PHE A 13 -6.23 -1.66 7.40
CA PHE A 13 -5.31 -2.27 6.45
C PHE A 13 -4.67 -1.19 5.58
N VAL A 14 -3.34 -1.11 5.61
CA VAL A 14 -2.53 -0.09 4.93
C VAL A 14 -1.83 -0.69 3.72
N GLU A 15 -1.81 0.10 2.65
CA GLU A 15 -1.07 -0.19 1.42
C GLU A 15 -0.05 0.93 1.19
N ALA A 16 1.18 0.56 0.85
CA ALA A 16 2.22 1.51 0.48
C ALA A 16 3.02 1.04 -0.74
N LEU A 17 3.31 1.97 -1.64
CA LEU A 17 4.21 1.75 -2.76
C LEU A 17 5.64 2.04 -2.34
N VAL A 18 6.51 1.07 -2.57
CA VAL A 18 7.95 1.20 -2.40
C VAL A 18 8.59 1.29 -3.78
N ARG A 19 9.19 2.43 -4.10
CA ARG A 19 10.03 2.56 -5.29
C ARG A 19 11.43 2.10 -4.93
N LEU A 20 11.93 1.10 -5.65
CA LEU A 20 13.29 0.61 -5.48
C LEU A 20 14.29 1.54 -6.17
N ARG A 21 15.54 1.52 -5.71
CA ARG A 21 16.65 2.11 -6.45
C ARG A 21 16.97 1.24 -7.68
N ALA A 22 17.47 1.85 -8.75
CA ALA A 22 17.65 1.20 -10.05
C ALA A 22 18.51 -0.08 -10.00
N ASP A 23 19.48 -0.13 -9.08
CA ASP A 23 20.43 -1.24 -8.96
C ASP A 23 20.19 -2.12 -7.71
N ALA A 24 19.08 -1.92 -7.00
CA ALA A 24 18.82 -2.61 -5.75
C ALA A 24 17.90 -3.84 -5.93
N PRO A 25 18.30 -5.03 -5.45
CA PRO A 25 17.42 -6.20 -5.47
C PRO A 25 16.27 -6.05 -4.47
N SER A 26 15.08 -6.50 -4.85
CA SER A 26 13.87 -6.49 -3.99
C SER A 26 13.97 -7.41 -2.76
N GLY A 27 14.94 -8.34 -2.74
CA GLY A 27 15.11 -9.29 -1.64
C GLY A 27 15.40 -8.65 -0.28
N GLY A 28 16.12 -7.52 -0.26
CA GLY A 28 16.36 -6.77 0.98
C GLY A 28 15.09 -6.15 1.57
N LEU A 29 14.16 -5.74 0.71
CA LEU A 29 12.85 -5.24 1.14
C LEU A 29 11.97 -6.35 1.71
N ALA A 30 11.94 -7.52 1.07
CA ALA A 30 11.12 -8.65 1.53
C ALA A 30 11.57 -9.18 2.89
N GLY A 31 12.90 -9.28 3.13
CA GLY A 31 13.44 -9.68 4.42
C GLY A 31 13.06 -8.71 5.54
N TRP A 32 13.31 -7.42 5.32
CA TRP A 32 12.95 -6.37 6.28
C TRP A 32 11.44 -6.36 6.57
N ALA A 33 10.59 -6.41 5.53
CA ALA A 33 9.15 -6.40 5.71
C ALA A 33 8.66 -7.59 6.54
N GLY A 34 9.22 -8.79 6.31
CA GLY A 34 8.90 -9.99 7.09
C GLY A 34 9.24 -9.86 8.58
N GLU A 35 10.36 -9.23 8.92
CA GLU A 35 10.74 -8.94 10.32
C GLU A 35 9.74 -8.00 11.02
N HIS A 36 9.10 -7.12 10.26
CA HIS A 36 8.12 -6.16 10.73
C HIS A 36 6.66 -6.62 10.60
N GLY A 37 6.43 -7.88 10.17
CA GLY A 37 5.08 -8.42 9.98
C GLY A 37 4.30 -7.72 8.87
N LEU A 38 5.01 -7.26 7.83
CA LEU A 38 4.46 -6.66 6.62
C LEU A 38 4.66 -7.60 5.44
N ASP A 39 3.71 -7.58 4.51
CA ASP A 39 3.76 -8.38 3.29
C ASP A 39 4.29 -7.56 2.11
N VAL A 40 5.03 -8.20 1.21
CA VAL A 40 5.61 -7.56 0.02
C VAL A 40 5.18 -8.29 -1.25
N THR A 41 4.58 -7.53 -2.16
CA THR A 41 4.26 -7.99 -3.53
C THR A 41 5.16 -7.26 -4.54
N PRO A 42 6.11 -7.95 -5.20
CA PRO A 42 6.97 -7.35 -6.22
C PRO A 42 6.19 -6.81 -7.43
N MET A 43 6.64 -5.69 -8.00
CA MET A 43 6.05 -5.05 -9.19
C MET A 43 7.14 -4.63 -10.19
N ALA A 44 6.75 -4.33 -11.43
CA ALA A 44 7.69 -3.92 -12.48
C ALA A 44 8.52 -2.67 -12.13
N ALA A 45 7.95 -1.72 -11.37
CA ALA A 45 8.60 -0.45 -11.01
C ALA A 45 9.01 -0.36 -9.52
N GLY A 46 8.88 -1.45 -8.75
CA GLY A 46 9.10 -1.44 -7.31
C GLY A 46 8.41 -2.60 -6.59
N ALA A 47 7.78 -2.32 -5.46
CA ALA A 47 6.98 -3.30 -4.74
C ALA A 47 5.82 -2.63 -4.00
N LEU A 48 4.76 -3.41 -3.77
CA LEU A 48 3.66 -3.05 -2.88
C LEU A 48 3.93 -3.66 -1.50
N LEU A 49 3.84 -2.84 -0.46
CA LEU A 49 3.96 -3.22 0.93
C LEU A 49 2.59 -3.12 1.59
N THR A 50 2.17 -4.15 2.33
CA THR A 50 0.85 -4.20 2.95
C THR A 50 0.90 -4.72 4.39
N GLY A 51 -0.05 -4.31 5.22
CA GLY A 51 -0.12 -4.71 6.63
C GLY A 51 -1.07 -3.84 7.44
N SER A 52 -1.20 -4.08 8.74
CA SER A 52 -2.02 -3.22 9.60
C SER A 52 -1.35 -1.87 9.91
N ALA A 53 -2.15 -0.85 10.21
CA ALA A 53 -1.65 0.48 10.59
C ALA A 53 -0.71 0.45 11.80
N ASP A 54 -0.95 -0.44 12.77
CA ASP A 54 -0.07 -0.63 13.93
C ASP A 54 1.31 -1.12 13.50
N ARG A 55 1.38 -2.09 12.58
CA ARG A 55 2.64 -2.62 12.05
C ARG A 55 3.39 -1.59 11.22
N PHE A 56 2.67 -0.79 10.43
CA PHE A 56 3.28 0.35 9.73
C PHE A 56 3.86 1.37 10.71
N THR A 57 3.12 1.72 11.76
CA THR A 57 3.59 2.68 12.77
C THR A 57 4.83 2.14 13.50
N GLU A 58 4.85 0.86 13.84
CA GLU A 58 6.01 0.18 14.45
C GLU A 58 7.22 0.17 13.50
N ALA A 59 7.01 -0.15 12.21
CA ALA A 59 8.08 -0.31 11.23
C ALA A 59 8.70 1.03 10.77
N PHE A 60 7.86 2.06 10.60
CA PHE A 60 8.30 3.36 10.09
C PHE A 60 8.51 4.41 11.18
N GLY A 61 8.09 4.11 12.42
CA GLY A 61 8.17 5.04 13.55
C GLY A 61 7.15 6.18 13.52
N GLU A 62 6.28 6.22 12.50
CA GLU A 62 5.23 7.22 12.36
C GLU A 62 3.95 6.61 11.76
N PRO A 63 2.76 7.14 12.11
CA PRO A 63 1.50 6.60 11.61
C PRO A 63 1.29 6.91 10.12
N PRO A 64 0.56 6.04 9.40
CA PRO A 64 0.27 6.18 7.96
C PRO A 64 -0.52 7.45 7.62
N GLY A 65 -1.13 8.12 8.60
CA GLY A 65 -1.93 9.34 8.43
C GLY A 65 -3.41 9.05 8.26
N ASP A 66 -4.18 10.05 7.83
CA ASP A 66 -5.63 9.94 7.58
C ASP A 66 -5.98 9.24 6.26
N ARG A 67 -4.97 9.02 5.40
CA ARG A 67 -5.07 8.32 4.11
C ARG A 67 -6.13 8.90 3.18
N ALA A 68 -6.36 10.22 3.27
CA ALA A 68 -7.18 10.95 2.30
C ALA A 68 -6.41 11.21 0.99
N GLU A 69 -5.10 11.43 1.09
CA GLU A 69 -4.19 11.65 -0.04
C GLU A 69 -2.95 10.75 0.05
N PRO A 70 -2.25 10.49 -1.06
CA PRO A 70 -0.96 9.78 -1.02
C PRO A 70 0.04 10.51 -0.13
N ARG A 71 0.65 9.79 0.82
CA ARG A 71 1.63 10.36 1.76
C ARG A 71 2.96 9.65 1.66
N SER A 72 4.03 10.42 1.55
CA SER A 72 5.39 9.84 1.62
C SER A 72 5.79 9.62 3.07
N LEU A 73 6.34 8.43 3.34
CA LEU A 73 6.98 8.09 4.61
C LEU A 73 8.50 8.16 4.47
N PRO A 74 9.24 8.44 5.56
CA PRO A 74 10.68 8.33 5.56
C PRO A 74 11.11 6.91 5.22
N VAL A 75 12.19 6.79 4.47
CA VAL A 75 12.80 5.49 4.19
C VAL A 75 13.56 5.04 5.45
N PRO A 76 13.24 3.87 6.02
CA PRO A 76 13.99 3.35 7.17
C PRO A 76 15.48 3.18 6.84
N ALA A 77 16.36 3.40 7.82
CA ALA A 77 17.81 3.30 7.65
C ALA A 77 18.25 1.95 7.03
N ALA A 78 17.62 0.85 7.47
CA ALA A 78 17.86 -0.49 6.94
C ALA A 78 17.56 -0.63 5.43
N LEU A 79 16.74 0.27 4.88
CA LEU A 79 16.30 0.27 3.48
C LEU A 79 16.90 1.41 2.66
N GLU A 80 17.76 2.29 3.20
CA GLU A 80 18.32 3.43 2.44
C GLU A 80 19.07 3.01 1.17
N GLY A 81 19.71 1.83 1.19
CA GLY A 81 20.38 1.25 0.03
C GLY A 81 19.44 0.61 -1.00
N THR A 82 18.19 0.34 -0.62
CA THR A 82 17.24 -0.48 -1.38
C THR A 82 16.06 0.34 -1.90
N ALA A 83 15.40 1.08 -1.01
CA ALA A 83 14.25 1.91 -1.32
C ALA A 83 14.68 3.35 -1.63
N ARG A 84 14.09 3.91 -2.68
CA ARG A 84 14.19 5.32 -3.04
C ARG A 84 13.11 6.14 -2.34
N SER A 85 11.90 5.59 -2.24
CA SER A 85 10.77 6.24 -1.58
C SER A 85 9.75 5.22 -1.11
N VAL A 86 9.03 5.57 -0.05
CA VAL A 86 7.85 4.83 0.42
C VAL A 86 6.66 5.77 0.43
N THR A 87 5.55 5.36 -0.16
CA THR A 87 4.34 6.18 -0.29
C THR A 87 3.12 5.38 0.12
N VAL A 88 2.50 5.76 1.24
CA VAL A 88 1.20 5.22 1.66
C VAL A 88 0.13 5.68 0.69
N LEU A 89 -0.69 4.73 0.25
CA LEU A 89 -1.79 4.96 -0.65
C LEU A 89 -3.04 5.40 0.13
N PRO A 90 -3.86 6.28 -0.48
CA PRO A 90 -5.15 6.63 0.10
C PRO A 90 -6.05 5.40 0.17
N LEU A 91 -7.07 5.45 1.03
CA LEU A 91 -8.08 4.41 1.05
C LEU A 91 -8.81 4.37 -0.30
N PRO A 92 -9.10 3.18 -0.85
CA PRO A 92 -9.87 3.08 -2.08
C PRO A 92 -11.25 3.67 -1.84
N ALA A 93 -11.60 4.71 -2.61
CA ALA A 93 -12.93 5.28 -2.60
C ALA A 93 -13.91 4.31 -3.26
N LEU A 94 -14.58 3.48 -2.47
CA LEU A 94 -15.73 2.71 -2.92
C LEU A 94 -16.84 3.68 -3.35
N GLY A 95 -17.06 3.81 -4.65
CA GLY A 95 -18.10 4.68 -5.22
C GLY A 95 -17.60 6.02 -5.78
N ALA A 96 -16.30 6.20 -6.03
CA ALA A 96 -15.88 7.23 -6.97
C ALA A 96 -16.44 6.83 -8.35
N ASP A 97 -17.53 7.49 -8.77
CA ASP A 97 -18.00 7.53 -10.15
C ASP A 97 -16.82 7.98 -11.03
N THR A 98 -15.95 7.05 -11.44
CA THR A 98 -15.27 7.22 -12.70
C THR A 98 -16.38 7.22 -13.72
N PRO A 99 -16.64 8.34 -14.44
CA PRO A 99 -17.54 8.26 -15.57
C PRO A 99 -16.93 7.20 -16.48
N PHE A 100 -17.59 6.04 -16.56
CA PHE A 100 -17.46 5.21 -17.73
C PHE A 100 -17.76 6.16 -18.89
N PRO A 101 -16.85 6.35 -19.87
CA PRO A 101 -17.18 7.15 -21.02
C PRO A 101 -18.45 6.52 -21.61
N ASP A 102 -19.56 7.25 -21.45
CA ASP A 102 -20.85 6.85 -21.96
C ASP A 102 -20.68 6.54 -23.45
N ALA A 103 -21.32 5.44 -23.82
CA ALA A 103 -21.45 4.82 -25.12
C ALA A 103 -20.98 5.63 -26.35
N ASP A 104 -20.32 4.91 -27.26
CA ASP A 104 -20.14 5.22 -28.68
C ASP A 104 -21.30 6.08 -29.21
N PRO A 105 -21.03 7.25 -29.84
CA PRO A 105 -22.10 8.00 -30.49
C PRO A 105 -22.76 7.11 -31.56
N PRO A 106 -24.10 7.17 -31.73
CA PRO A 106 -24.77 6.36 -32.74
C PRO A 106 -24.17 6.67 -34.12
N PHE A 107 -23.78 5.63 -34.85
CA PHE A 107 -23.36 5.73 -36.24
C PHE A 107 -24.46 6.45 -37.04
N PRO A 108 -24.14 7.53 -37.77
CA PRO A 108 -25.11 8.14 -38.67
C PRO A 108 -25.39 7.21 -39.86
N ASP A 109 -26.67 7.07 -40.22
CA ASP A 109 -27.19 6.38 -41.41
C ASP A 109 -26.53 6.84 -42.72
#